data_AF-A0A358Y429-F1
#
_entry.id   AF-A0A358Y429-F1
#
_cell.length_a   1.000
_cell.length_b   1.000
_cell.length_c   1.000
_cell.angle_alpha   90.00
_cell.angle_beta   90.00
_cell.angle_gamma   90.00
#
_symmetry.space_group_name_H-M   'P 1'
#
loop_
_entity.id
_entity.type
_entity.pdbx_description
1 polymer ?
#
loop_
_entity_poly.entity_id
_entity_poly.type
_entity_poly.pdbx_seq_one_letter_code
_entity_poly.pdbx_strand_id
1 'polypeptide(L)'
;MDLVTPDLGLLFWTGLVFCLLLFVLTKFAWKPILNMVNEREKKIADALDLAEKTKKEMQELQAENERIIKEANATRDTILKEAKEAANAMVEDAKNKAKVEAQKLVDAARQSIHSEKAAAMAELKSHVATLSLEIADKVVRGELASDDKQKALADKLAGDINLN
;
A
#
# COMPACT_ATOMS: atom_id res chain seq x y z
N MET A 1 -69.14 -95.35 13.81
CA MET A 1 -68.04 -94.56 13.22
C MET A 1 -68.52 -93.13 13.09
N ASP A 2 -68.62 -92.39 14.20
CA ASP A 2 -69.12 -90.99 14.24
C ASP A 2 -67.98 -89.96 14.28
N LEU A 3 -66.79 -90.33 13.78
CA LEU A 3 -65.58 -89.52 13.90
C LEU A 3 -65.18 -88.77 12.61
N VAL A 4 -66.04 -88.76 11.58
CA VAL A 4 -65.66 -88.25 10.23
C VAL A 4 -66.66 -87.26 9.62
N THR A 5 -67.71 -86.84 10.34
CA THR A 5 -68.45 -85.63 9.96
C THR A 5 -68.14 -84.56 10.97
N PRO A 6 -67.45 -83.47 10.59
CA PRO A 6 -67.22 -82.37 11.50
C PRO A 6 -68.57 -81.86 11.99
N ASP A 7 -68.71 -81.66 13.30
CA ASP A 7 -69.90 -81.07 13.89
C ASP A 7 -70.17 -79.73 13.18
N LEU A 8 -71.27 -79.68 12.42
CA LEU A 8 -71.62 -78.53 11.57
C LEU A 8 -71.74 -77.25 12.40
N GLY A 9 -72.09 -77.38 13.69
CA GLY A 9 -72.09 -76.26 14.64
C GLY A 9 -70.69 -75.69 14.91
N LEU A 10 -69.68 -76.55 15.07
CA LEU A 10 -68.30 -76.15 15.29
C LEU A 10 -67.72 -75.41 14.09
N LEU A 11 -67.96 -75.92 12.87
CA LEU A 11 -67.52 -75.28 11.62
C LEU A 11 -68.18 -73.92 11.40
N PHE A 12 -69.47 -73.77 11.70
CA PHE A 12 -70.16 -72.50 11.59
C PHE A 12 -69.60 -71.45 12.57
N TRP A 13 -69.44 -71.80 13.85
CA TRP A 13 -68.91 -70.87 14.85
C TRP A 13 -67.43 -70.51 14.61
N THR A 14 -66.59 -71.48 14.23
CA THR A 14 -65.19 -71.19 13.88
C THR A 14 -65.08 -70.33 12.63
N GLY A 15 -65.89 -70.58 11.60
CA GLY A 15 -65.97 -69.74 10.40
C GLY A 15 -66.43 -68.32 10.72
N LEU A 16 -67.47 -68.17 11.56
CA LEU A 16 -67.96 -66.86 11.99
C LEU A 16 -66.89 -66.08 12.75
N VAL A 17 -66.22 -66.71 13.73
CA VAL A 17 -65.13 -66.09 14.49
C VAL A 17 -63.95 -65.74 13.59
N PHE A 18 -63.60 -66.61 12.62
CA PHE A 18 -62.55 -66.33 11.64
C PHE A 18 -62.89 -65.13 10.74
N CYS A 19 -64.13 -65.04 10.23
CA CYS A 19 -64.58 -63.89 9.47
C CYS A 19 -64.61 -62.60 10.30
N LEU A 20 -65.02 -62.68 11.56
CA LEU A 20 -65.04 -61.54 12.48
C LEU A 20 -63.60 -61.08 12.80
N LEU A 21 -62.69 -62.03 13.06
CA LEU A 21 -61.25 -61.76 13.23
C LEU A 21 -60.67 -61.12 11.97
N LEU A 22 -60.94 -61.67 10.78
CA LEU A 22 -60.50 -61.09 9.51
C LEU A 22 -61.01 -59.66 9.36
N PHE A 23 -62.28 -59.39 9.65
CA PHE A 23 -62.84 -58.04 9.56
C PHE A 23 -62.11 -57.05 10.49
N VAL A 24 -61.85 -57.46 11.74
CA VAL A 24 -61.08 -56.65 12.70
C VAL A 24 -59.65 -56.43 12.21
N LEU A 25 -58.96 -57.48 11.77
CA LEU A 25 -57.57 -57.40 11.32
C LEU A 25 -57.45 -56.56 10.04
N THR A 26 -58.42 -56.68 9.14
CA THR A 26 -58.54 -55.89 7.92
C THR A 26 -58.68 -54.40 8.23
N LYS A 27 -59.53 -54.05 9.19
CA LYS A 27 -59.79 -52.66 9.57
C LYS A 27 -58.67 -52.05 10.43
N PHE A 28 -58.07 -52.82 11.33
CA PHE A 28 -57.14 -52.32 12.35
C PHE A 28 -55.66 -52.55 12.03
N ALA A 29 -55.27 -53.63 11.35
CA ALA A 29 -53.85 -53.96 11.12
C ALA A 29 -53.32 -53.42 9.77
N TRP A 30 -54.13 -53.37 8.70
CA TRP A 30 -53.63 -52.89 7.41
C TRP A 30 -53.25 -51.41 7.41
N LYS A 31 -54.06 -50.56 8.06
CA LYS A 31 -53.82 -49.11 8.11
C LYS A 31 -52.46 -48.76 8.76
N PRO A 32 -52.10 -49.25 9.97
CA PRO A 32 -50.80 -48.96 10.56
C PRO A 32 -49.62 -49.57 9.77
N ILE A 33 -49.78 -50.75 9.18
CA ILE A 33 -48.70 -51.37 8.37
C ILE A 33 -48.39 -50.53 7.14
N LEU A 34 -49.42 -50.13 6.37
CA LEU A 34 -49.24 -49.27 5.20
C LEU A 34 -48.69 -47.90 5.57
N ASN A 35 -49.15 -47.31 6.69
CA ASN A 35 -48.61 -46.06 7.18
C ASN A 35 -47.12 -46.14 7.50
N MET A 36 -46.66 -47.21 8.17
CA MET A 36 -45.23 -47.39 8.47
C MET A 36 -44.38 -47.55 7.21
N VAL A 37 -44.88 -48.27 6.20
CA VAL A 37 -44.17 -48.45 4.93
C VAL A 37 -44.09 -47.11 4.18
N ASN A 38 -45.20 -46.38 4.07
CA ASN A 38 -45.24 -45.07 3.42
C ASN A 38 -44.37 -44.04 4.15
N GLU A 39 -44.35 -44.06 5.49
CA GLU A 39 -43.50 -43.16 6.27
C GLU A 39 -42.02 -43.47 6.07
N ARG A 40 -41.66 -44.75 5.97
CA ARG A 40 -40.29 -45.17 5.65
C ARG A 40 -39.89 -44.76 4.23
N GLU A 41 -40.76 -44.99 3.26
CA GLU A 41 -40.55 -44.58 1.87
C GLU A 41 -40.33 -43.06 1.77
N LYS A 42 -41.22 -42.29 2.42
CA LYS A 42 -41.10 -40.82 2.46
C LYS A 42 -39.80 -40.37 3.11
N LYS A 43 -39.41 -40.95 4.26
CA LYS A 43 -38.14 -40.61 4.92
C LYS A 43 -36.93 -40.89 4.03
N ILE A 44 -36.94 -41.98 3.28
CA ILE A 44 -35.84 -42.32 2.35
C ILE A 44 -35.81 -41.32 1.19
N ALA A 45 -36.97 -41.01 0.60
CA ALA A 45 -37.07 -40.03 -0.47
C ALA A 45 -36.59 -38.64 -0.02
N ASP A 46 -37.06 -38.18 1.14
CA ASP A 46 -36.66 -36.89 1.72
C ASP A 46 -35.15 -36.87 2.03
N ALA A 47 -34.58 -37.95 2.56
CA ALA A 47 -33.15 -38.05 2.84
C ALA A 47 -32.30 -38.04 1.56
N LEU A 48 -32.75 -38.70 0.49
CA LEU A 48 -32.07 -38.70 -0.81
C LEU A 48 -32.13 -37.33 -1.48
N ASP A 49 -33.30 -36.68 -1.49
CA ASP A 49 -33.45 -35.32 -2.02
C ASP A 49 -32.58 -34.31 -1.25
N LEU A 50 -32.55 -34.41 0.08
CA LEU A 50 -31.69 -33.59 0.91
C LEU A 50 -30.21 -33.84 0.61
N ALA A 51 -29.79 -35.10 0.45
CA ALA A 51 -28.41 -35.43 0.12
C ALA A 51 -27.99 -34.88 -1.25
N GLU A 52 -28.87 -34.95 -2.25
CA GLU A 52 -28.62 -34.40 -3.58
C GLU A 52 -28.53 -32.87 -3.55
N LYS A 53 -29.46 -32.20 -2.87
CA LYS A 53 -29.43 -30.75 -2.67
C LYS A 53 -28.16 -30.30 -1.95
N THR A 54 -27.82 -30.96 -0.84
CA THR A 54 -26.61 -30.64 -0.07
C THR A 54 -25.36 -30.84 -0.93
N LYS A 55 -25.30 -31.90 -1.74
CA LYS A 55 -24.18 -32.13 -2.65
C LYS A 55 -24.05 -31.02 -3.69
N LYS A 56 -25.18 -30.57 -4.26
CA LYS A 56 -25.19 -29.46 -5.22
C LYS A 56 -24.76 -28.15 -4.58
N GLU A 57 -25.31 -27.82 -3.41
CA GLU A 57 -24.93 -26.62 -2.64
C GLU A 57 -23.45 -26.64 -2.27
N MET A 58 -22.89 -27.80 -1.86
CA MET A 58 -21.46 -27.93 -1.58
C MET A 58 -20.60 -27.68 -2.83
N GLN A 59 -21.02 -28.17 -4.00
CA GLN A 59 -20.32 -27.91 -5.26
C GLN A 59 -20.37 -26.43 -5.65
N GLU A 60 -21.52 -25.79 -5.50
CA GLU A 60 -21.68 -24.35 -5.75
C GLU A 60 -20.83 -23.52 -4.78
N LEU A 61 -20.84 -23.87 -3.49
CA LEU A 61 -20.01 -23.20 -2.47
C LEU A 61 -18.52 -23.39 -2.73
N GLN A 62 -18.10 -24.57 -3.19
CA GLN A 62 -16.70 -24.83 -3.53
C GLN A 62 -16.27 -24.00 -4.75
N ALA A 63 -17.08 -23.96 -5.80
CA ALA A 63 -16.83 -23.13 -6.98
C ALA A 63 -16.77 -21.64 -6.63
N GLU A 64 -17.66 -21.18 -5.74
CA GLU A 64 -17.67 -19.80 -5.27
C GLU A 64 -16.42 -19.47 -4.45
N ASN A 65 -16.01 -20.35 -3.53
CA ASN A 65 -14.77 -20.18 -2.78
C ASN A 65 -13.54 -20.12 -3.69
N GLU A 66 -13.46 -21.00 -4.69
CA GLU A 66 -12.37 -20.96 -5.68
C GLU A 66 -12.36 -19.65 -6.47
N ARG A 67 -13.54 -19.12 -6.82
CA ARG A 67 -13.68 -17.82 -7.47
C ARG A 67 -13.20 -16.69 -6.58
N ILE A 68 -13.64 -16.65 -5.32
CA ILE A 68 -13.22 -15.64 -4.33
C ILE A 68 -11.71 -15.69 -4.11
N ILE A 69 -11.11 -16.88 -4.00
CA ILE A 69 -9.65 -17.02 -3.85
C ILE A 69 -8.91 -16.48 -5.08
N LYS A 70 -9.39 -16.78 -6.29
CA LYS A 70 -8.79 -16.25 -7.53
C LYS A 70 -8.89 -14.72 -7.59
N GLU A 71 -10.05 -14.16 -7.27
CA GLU A 71 -10.27 -12.72 -7.25
C GLU A 71 -9.42 -12.02 -6.18
N ALA A 72 -9.32 -12.61 -4.98
CA ALA A 72 -8.46 -12.11 -3.91
C ALA A 72 -6.98 -12.11 -4.32
N ASN A 73 -6.51 -13.16 -5.00
CA ASN A 73 -5.14 -13.22 -5.52
C ASN A 73 -4.91 -12.16 -6.62
N ALA A 74 -5.83 -12.01 -7.56
CA ALA A 74 -5.72 -10.99 -8.62
C ALA A 74 -5.70 -9.56 -8.04
N THR A 75 -6.55 -9.31 -7.03
CA THR A 75 -6.59 -8.03 -6.31
C THR A 75 -5.30 -7.78 -5.55
N ARG A 76 -4.79 -8.80 -4.84
CA ARG A 76 -3.50 -8.73 -4.14
C ARG A 76 -2.37 -8.39 -5.10
N ASP A 77 -2.29 -9.06 -6.24
CA ASP A 77 -1.23 -8.83 -7.23
C ASP A 77 -1.31 -7.42 -7.82
N THR A 78 -2.54 -6.92 -8.03
CA THR A 78 -2.78 -5.54 -8.45
C THR A 78 -2.30 -4.54 -7.41
N ILE A 79 -2.67 -4.71 -6.14
CA ILE A 79 -2.21 -3.85 -5.03
C ILE A 79 -0.69 -3.88 -4.91
N LEU A 80 -0.06 -5.05 -5.03
CA LEU A 80 1.41 -5.17 -4.97
C LEU A 80 2.10 -4.48 -6.15
N LYS A 81 1.50 -4.53 -7.34
CA LYS A 81 2.01 -3.84 -8.52
C LYS A 81 1.90 -2.32 -8.33
N GLU A 82 0.73 -1.82 -7.96
CA GLU A 82 0.49 -0.39 -7.70
C GLU A 82 1.41 0.14 -6.60
N ALA A 83 1.60 -0.61 -5.51
CA ALA A 83 2.51 -0.23 -4.44
C ALA A 83 3.96 -0.12 -4.91
N LYS A 84 4.42 -1.04 -5.78
CA LYS A 84 5.77 -0.96 -6.38
C LYS A 84 5.92 0.23 -7.31
N GLU A 85 4.91 0.49 -8.15
CA GLU A 85 4.90 1.64 -9.06
C GLU A 85 4.91 2.96 -8.28
N ALA A 86 4.07 3.09 -7.25
CA ALA A 86 4.04 4.25 -6.37
C ALA A 86 5.36 4.46 -5.61
N ALA A 87 5.96 3.37 -5.10
CA ALA A 87 7.25 3.44 -4.42
C ALA A 87 8.37 3.90 -5.38
N ASN A 88 8.40 3.37 -6.60
CA ASN A 88 9.38 3.78 -7.62
C ASN A 88 9.20 5.25 -8.00
N ALA A 89 7.95 5.69 -8.23
CA ALA A 89 7.64 7.08 -8.53
C ALA A 89 8.03 8.01 -7.39
N MET A 90 7.78 7.62 -6.13
CA MET A 90 8.19 8.39 -4.96
C MET A 90 9.72 8.52 -4.86
N VAL A 91 10.47 7.44 -5.13
CA VAL A 91 11.93 7.47 -5.13
C VAL A 91 12.46 8.37 -6.26
N GLU A 92 11.85 8.33 -7.44
CA GLU A 92 12.22 9.18 -8.56
C GLU A 92 11.95 10.66 -8.26
N ASP A 93 10.76 10.98 -7.75
CA ASP A 93 10.41 12.36 -7.33
C ASP A 93 11.36 12.87 -6.23
N ALA A 94 11.67 12.03 -5.23
CA ALA A 94 12.61 12.38 -4.18
C ALA A 94 14.03 12.65 -4.74
N LYS A 95 14.50 11.84 -5.69
CA LYS A 95 15.79 12.07 -6.37
C LYS A 95 15.78 13.36 -7.19
N ASN A 96 14.69 13.65 -7.90
CA ASN A 96 14.57 14.87 -8.68
C ASN A 96 14.56 16.11 -7.78
N LYS A 97 13.79 16.09 -6.68
CA LYS A 97 13.79 17.14 -5.67
C LYS A 97 15.18 17.33 -5.06
N ALA A 98 15.85 16.25 -4.67
CA ALA A 98 17.20 16.31 -4.13
C ALA A 98 18.20 16.93 -5.13
N LYS A 99 18.09 16.60 -6.42
CA LYS A 99 18.94 17.19 -7.47
C LYS A 99 18.69 18.69 -7.64
N VAL A 100 17.42 19.12 -7.60
CA VAL A 100 17.04 20.54 -7.68
C VAL A 100 17.57 21.30 -6.47
N GLU A 101 17.40 20.78 -5.25
CA GLU A 101 17.90 21.42 -4.03
C GLU A 101 19.43 21.44 -3.98
N ALA A 102 20.10 20.37 -4.42
CA ALA A 102 21.55 20.35 -4.54
C ALA A 102 22.06 21.41 -5.53
N GLN A 103 21.39 21.58 -6.67
CA GLN A 103 21.74 22.61 -7.65
C GLN A 103 21.58 24.02 -7.06
N LYS A 104 20.45 24.29 -6.37
CA LYS A 104 20.24 25.56 -5.66
C LYS A 104 21.33 25.84 -4.63
N LEU A 105 21.72 24.83 -3.86
CA LEU A 105 22.77 24.96 -2.85
C LEU A 105 24.12 25.29 -3.50
N VAL A 106 24.48 24.63 -4.60
CA VAL A 106 25.71 24.91 -5.35
C VAL A 106 25.70 26.32 -5.92
N ASP A 107 24.57 26.77 -6.48
CA ASP A 107 24.45 28.11 -7.05
C ASP A 107 24.52 29.19 -5.96
N ALA A 108 23.88 28.97 -4.81
CA ALA A 108 23.99 29.84 -3.65
C ALA A 108 25.44 29.90 -3.12
N ALA A 109 26.12 28.75 -3.01
CA ALA A 109 27.52 28.69 -2.59
C ALA A 109 28.45 29.44 -3.56
N ARG A 110 28.23 29.30 -4.87
CA ARG A 110 28.97 30.07 -5.89
C ARG A 110 28.75 31.57 -5.72
N GLN A 111 27.51 31.99 -5.49
CA GLN A 111 27.20 33.40 -5.28
C GLN A 111 27.88 33.96 -4.01
N SER A 112 27.87 33.20 -2.91
CA SER A 112 28.60 33.57 -1.69
C SER A 112 30.11 33.68 -1.94
N ILE A 113 30.72 32.69 -2.62
CA ILE A 113 32.15 32.73 -2.97
C ILE A 113 32.48 33.96 -3.83
N HIS A 114 31.63 34.31 -4.80
CA HIS A 114 31.83 35.51 -5.61
C HIS A 114 31.77 36.79 -4.76
N SER A 115 30.82 36.87 -3.83
CA SER A 115 30.69 37.99 -2.90
C SER A 115 31.91 38.10 -1.98
N GLU A 116 32.35 36.99 -1.38
CA GLU A 116 33.53 36.94 -0.51
C GLU A 116 34.81 37.31 -1.27
N LYS A 117 34.97 36.82 -2.51
CA LYS A 117 36.09 37.21 -3.36
C LYS A 117 36.09 38.71 -3.65
N ALA A 118 34.92 39.30 -3.92
CA ALA A 118 34.81 40.74 -4.15
C ALA A 118 35.17 41.54 -2.89
N ALA A 119 34.71 41.10 -1.71
CA ALA A 119 35.06 41.69 -0.42
C ALA A 119 36.57 41.60 -0.14
N ALA A 120 37.18 40.43 -0.32
CA ALA A 120 38.62 40.22 -0.15
C ALA A 120 39.45 41.09 -1.13
N MET A 121 38.96 41.29 -2.36
CA MET A 121 39.62 42.20 -3.31
C MET A 121 39.48 43.67 -2.94
N ALA A 122 38.36 44.08 -2.37
CA ALA A 122 38.21 45.43 -1.84
C ALA A 122 39.14 45.66 -0.64
N GLU A 123 39.23 44.70 0.27
CA GLU A 123 40.13 44.74 1.43
C GLU A 123 41.61 44.79 1.02
N LEU A 124 42.00 43.97 0.03
CA LEU A 124 43.37 43.98 -0.51
C LEU A 124 43.70 45.33 -1.16
N LYS A 125 42.78 45.91 -1.94
CA LYS A 125 42.98 47.24 -2.52
C LYS A 125 43.16 48.31 -1.45
N SER A 126 42.39 48.23 -0.35
CA SER A 126 42.55 49.14 0.78
C SER A 126 43.91 48.98 1.44
N HIS A 127 44.37 47.75 1.69
CA HIS A 127 45.69 47.48 2.28
C HIS A 127 46.83 47.98 1.39
N VAL A 128 46.74 47.76 0.07
CA VAL A 128 47.74 48.25 -0.89
C VAL A 128 47.76 49.77 -0.96
N ALA A 129 46.59 50.43 -0.90
CA ALA A 129 46.52 51.89 -0.84
C ALA A 129 47.19 52.45 0.42
N THR A 130 46.93 51.85 1.59
CA THR A 130 47.58 52.24 2.85
C THR A 130 49.09 52.06 2.79
N LEU A 131 49.58 50.90 2.33
CA LEU A 131 51.01 50.64 2.17
C LEU A 131 51.67 51.62 1.18
N SER A 132 50.97 51.95 0.08
CA SER A 132 51.47 52.92 -0.90
C SER A 132 51.58 54.33 -0.31
N LEU A 133 50.62 54.74 0.52
CA LEU A 133 50.66 56.01 1.25
C LEU A 133 51.78 56.03 2.29
N GLU A 134 52.01 54.94 3.02
CA GLU A 134 53.13 54.83 3.98
C GLU A 134 54.49 54.93 3.28
N ILE A 135 54.65 54.27 2.14
CA ILE A 135 55.87 54.37 1.31
C ILE A 135 56.04 55.80 0.81
N ALA A 136 54.97 56.42 0.29
CA ALA A 136 55.01 57.81 -0.18
C ALA A 136 55.38 58.78 0.95
N ASP A 137 54.79 58.65 2.14
CA ASP A 137 55.15 59.46 3.32
C ASP A 137 56.62 59.29 3.68
N LYS A 138 57.13 58.05 3.69
CA LYS A 138 58.54 57.77 4.00
C LYS A 138 59.50 58.34 2.96
N VAL A 139 59.17 58.27 1.67
CA VAL A 139 59.95 58.87 0.59
C VAL A 139 59.95 60.40 0.69
N VAL A 140 58.78 61.02 0.90
CA VAL A 140 58.66 62.48 1.06
C VAL A 140 59.45 62.97 2.27
N ARG A 141 59.36 62.29 3.41
CA ARG A 141 60.17 62.61 4.60
C ARG A 141 61.67 62.48 4.35
N GLY A 142 62.09 61.49 3.54
CA GLY A 142 63.50 61.33 3.15
C GLY A 142 64.00 62.42 2.21
N GLU A 143 63.17 62.89 1.28
CA GLU A 143 63.50 64.02 0.40
C GLU A 143 63.47 65.37 1.12
N LEU A 144 62.67 65.51 2.19
CA LEU A 144 62.64 66.72 3.03
C LEU A 144 63.69 66.71 4.17
N ALA A 145 64.59 65.74 4.21
CA ALA A 145 65.50 65.53 5.34
C ALA A 145 66.68 66.55 5.42
N SER A 146 66.96 67.31 4.36
CA SER A 146 67.95 68.39 4.38
C SER A 146 67.42 69.69 3.75
N ASP A 147 67.88 70.83 4.27
CA ASP A 147 67.49 72.18 3.80
C ASP A 147 67.71 72.39 2.30
N ASP A 148 68.78 71.81 1.76
CA ASP A 148 69.11 71.91 0.33
C ASP A 148 68.07 71.19 -0.54
N LYS A 149 67.59 70.02 -0.12
CA LYS A 149 66.56 69.27 -0.85
C LYS A 149 65.18 69.90 -0.72
N GLN A 150 64.86 70.50 0.44
CA GLN A 150 63.62 71.24 0.64
C GLN A 150 63.50 72.45 -0.31
N LYS A 151 64.59 73.22 -0.46
CA LYS A 151 64.64 74.34 -1.42
C LYS A 151 64.48 73.86 -2.87
N ALA A 152 65.18 72.78 -3.25
CA ALA A 152 65.06 72.21 -4.59
C ALA A 152 63.64 71.71 -4.91
N LEU A 153 62.92 71.14 -3.94
CA LEU A 153 61.53 70.72 -4.12
C LEU A 153 60.57 71.91 -4.24
N ALA A 154 60.77 72.97 -3.45
CA ALA A 154 59.97 74.19 -3.53
C ALA A 154 60.12 74.89 -4.88
N ASP A 155 61.34 74.98 -5.41
CA ASP A 155 61.61 75.54 -6.75
C ASP A 155 60.96 74.68 -7.85
N LYS A 156 60.97 73.35 -7.71
CA LYS A 156 60.33 72.43 -8.67
C LYS A 156 58.80 72.57 -8.68
N LEU A 157 58.17 72.62 -7.52
CA LEU A 157 56.72 72.81 -7.38
C LEU A 157 56.29 74.21 -7.87
N ALA A 158 57.08 75.25 -7.60
CA ALA A 158 56.84 76.60 -8.13
C ALA A 158 57.02 76.67 -9.66
N GLY A 159 57.88 75.81 -10.23
CA GLY A 159 58.03 75.62 -11.67
C GLY A 159 56.82 74.96 -12.31
N ASP A 160 56.31 73.86 -11.74
CA ASP A 160 55.13 73.14 -12.26
C ASP A 160 53.83 73.98 -12.18
N ILE A 161 53.70 74.85 -11.18
CA ILE A 161 52.54 75.77 -11.05
C ILE A 161 52.59 76.91 -12.10
N ASN A 162 53.78 77.28 -12.61
CA ASN A 162 53.92 78.27 -13.68
C ASN A 162 53.80 77.67 -15.10
N LEU A 163 53.64 76.34 -15.22
CA LEU A 163 53.58 75.61 -16.49
C LEU A 163 52.16 75.13 -16.86
N ASN A 164 51.13 75.52 -16.10
CA ASN A 164 49.70 75.47 -16.45
C ASN A 164 49.11 76.88 -16.39
#